data_AF-A0A246BLD4-F1
#
_entry.id   AF-A0A246BLD4-F1
#
_cell.length_a   1.000
_cell.length_b   1.000
_cell.length_c   1.000
_cell.angle_alpha   90.00
_cell.angle_beta   90.00
_cell.angle_gamma   90.00
#
_symmetry.space_group_name_H-M   'P 1'
#
loop_
_entity.id
_entity.type
_entity.pdbx_description
1 polymer ?
#
loop_
_entity_poly.entity_id
_entity_poly.type
_entity_poly.pdbx_seq_one_letter_code
_entity_poly.pdbx_strand_id
1 'polypeptide(L)' 'MTVQLRREAGDASTAQVMASQDGRFQVGQTVRLLVKTHGGRTTLEVDGHPASVQGEGEGLDLRIELAK' A
#
# COMPACT_ATOMS: atom_id res chain seq x y z
N MET A 1 -6.84 3.92 8.65
CA MET A 1 -6.19 5.20 8.26
C MET A 1 -5.80 5.11 6.80
N THR A 2 -5.90 6.18 6.00
CA THR A 2 -5.73 6.07 4.54
C THR A 2 -4.32 6.47 4.09
N VAL A 3 -3.75 5.71 3.15
CA VAL A 3 -2.50 6.03 2.44
C VAL A 3 -2.74 5.91 0.93
N GLN A 4 -2.28 6.89 0.17
CA GLN A 4 -2.25 6.83 -1.29
C GLN A 4 -0.83 6.48 -1.73
N LEU A 5 -0.71 5.45 -2.54
CA LEU A 5 0.56 4.90 -3.01
C LEU A 5 0.59 4.91 -4.53
N ARG A 6 1.76 5.10 -5.12
CA ARG A 6 2.02 4.88 -6.54
C ARG A 6 3.02 3.75 -6.69
N ARG A 7 2.64 2.64 -7.32
CA ARG A 7 3.58 1.55 -7.62
C ARG A 7 4.68 2.04 -8.55
N GLU A 8 5.89 1.53 -8.34
CA GLU A 8 7.00 1.80 -9.25
C GLU A 8 6.82 0.99 -10.53
N ALA A 9 7.09 1.61 -11.68
CA ALA A 9 6.98 0.92 -12.96
C ALA A 9 8.04 -0.18 -13.04
N GLY A 10 7.60 -1.43 -13.10
CA GLY A 10 8.47 -2.61 -13.16
C GLY A 10 8.72 -3.32 -11.83
N ASP A 11 8.24 -2.79 -10.70
CA ASP A 11 8.29 -3.47 -9.40
C ASP A 11 6.92 -3.41 -8.70
N ALA A 12 6.25 -4.57 -8.60
CA ALA A 12 4.96 -4.68 -7.93
C ALA A 12 5.08 -4.74 -6.40
N SER A 13 6.30 -4.88 -5.87
CA SER A 13 6.59 -5.05 -4.45
C SER A 13 7.01 -3.76 -3.74
N THR A 14 7.14 -2.66 -4.48
CA THR A 14 7.42 -1.32 -3.93
C THR A 14 6.41 -0.30 -4.44
N ALA A 15 6.21 0.75 -3.64
CA ALA A 15 5.42 1.90 -4.04
C ALA A 15 5.92 3.16 -3.33
N GLN A 16 5.69 4.31 -3.94
CA GLN A 16 5.97 5.61 -3.33
C GLN A 16 4.70 6.17 -2.68
N VAL A 17 4.83 6.72 -1.45
CA VAL A 17 3.74 7.40 -0.77
C VAL A 17 3.45 8.74 -1.43
N MET A 18 2.22 8.90 -1.90
CA MET A 18 1.73 10.14 -2.51
C MET A 18 0.96 11.01 -1.52
N ALA A 19 0.23 10.40 -0.60
CA ALA A 19 -0.43 11.07 0.51
C ALA A 19 -0.62 10.09 1.68
N SER A 20 -0.59 10.58 2.91
CA SER A 20 -0.85 9.76 4.10
C SER A 20 -1.63 10.54 5.16
N GLN A 21 -2.60 9.88 5.78
CA GLN A 21 -3.27 10.33 7.01
C GLN A 21 -2.65 9.69 8.26
N ASP A 22 -1.64 8.86 8.08
CA ASP A 22 -0.95 8.11 9.13
C ASP A 22 0.49 8.62 9.26
N GLY A 23 0.86 9.07 10.47
CA GLY A 23 2.17 9.67 10.75
C GLY A 23 3.35 8.72 10.56
N ARG A 24 3.11 7.41 10.39
CA ARG A 24 4.16 6.41 10.07
C ARG A 24 4.68 6.53 8.64
N PHE A 25 3.90 7.13 7.74
CA PHE A 25 4.22 7.18 6.31
C PHE A 25 4.35 8.62 5.85
N GLN A 26 5.51 8.97 5.29
CA GLN A 26 5.79 10.32 4.79
C GLN A 26 5.63 10.40 3.27
N VAL A 27 5.14 11.53 2.75
CA VAL A 27 5.05 11.75 1.30
C VAL A 27 6.46 11.66 0.68
N GLY A 28 6.58 10.91 -0.41
CA GLY A 28 7.84 10.63 -1.10
C GLY A 28 8.59 9.39 -0.61
N GLN A 29 8.21 8.81 0.53
CA GLN A 29 8.79 7.57 1.07
C GLN A 29 8.48 6.39 0.13
N THR A 30 9.50 5.58 -0.18
CA THR A 30 9.30 4.26 -0.78
C THR A 30 8.95 3.26 0.31
N VAL A 31 7.85 2.54 0.11
CA VAL A 31 7.32 1.51 1.01
C VAL A 31 7.31 0.18 0.30
N ARG A 32 7.42 -0.91 1.08
CA ARG A 32 7.28 -2.27 0.58
C ARG A 32 5.83 -2.71 0.64
N LEU A 33 5.36 -3.28 -0.46
CA LEU A 33 4.07 -3.96 -0.59
C LEU A 33 4.29 -5.47 -0.51
N LEU A 34 3.53 -6.14 0.37
CA LEU A 34 3.57 -7.59 0.49
C LEU A 34 2.17 -8.17 0.46
N VAL A 35 1.88 -8.97 -0.56
CA VAL A 35 0.65 -9.75 -0.66
C VAL A 35 0.93 -11.15 -0.14
N LYS A 36 0.22 -11.58 0.90
CA LYS A 36 0.29 -12.94 1.45
C LYS A 36 -1.03 -13.66 1.20
N THR A 37 -0.96 -14.90 0.72
CA THR A 37 -2.13 -15.78 0.59
C THR A 37 -1.93 -17.01 1.46
N HIS A 38 -2.80 -17.23 2.43
CA HIS A 38 -2.75 -18.39 3.32
C HIS A 38 -4.16 -18.97 3.52
N GLY A 39 -4.34 -20.26 3.24
CA GLY A 39 -5.63 -20.94 3.43
C GLY A 39 -6.79 -20.31 2.64
N GLY A 40 -6.52 -19.79 1.44
CA GLY A 40 -7.52 -19.11 0.59
C GLY A 40 -7.79 -17.65 0.97
N ARG A 41 -7.19 -17.13 2.04
CA ARG A 41 -7.29 -15.72 2.45
C ARG A 41 -6.09 -14.94 1.94
N THR A 42 -6.35 -13.83 1.26
CA THR A 42 -5.32 -12.88 0.80
C THR A 42 -5.29 -11.66 1.73
N THR A 43 -4.10 -11.24 2.15
CA THR A 43 -3.86 -10.04 2.96
C THR A 43 -2.77 -9.19 2.32
N LEU A 44 -2.92 -7.87 2.39
CA LEU A 44 -1.91 -6.92 1.98
C LEU A 44 -1.20 -6.36 3.22
N GLU A 45 0.10 -6.14 3.12
CA GLU A 45 0.90 -5.40 4.10
C GLU A 45 1.64 -4.26 3.41
N VAL A 46 1.71 -3.11 4.08
CA VAL A 46 2.52 -1.94 3.69
C VAL A 46 3.57 -1.71 4.78
N ASP A 47 4.84 -1.92 4.46
CA ASP A 47 5.95 -1.95 5.44
C ASP A 47 5.63 -2.79 6.69
N GLY A 48 5.06 -3.98 6.47
CA GLY A 48 4.69 -4.92 7.54
C GLY A 48 3.39 -4.57 8.29
N HIS A 49 2.72 -3.47 7.93
CA HIS A 49 1.44 -3.10 8.51
C HIS A 49 0.28 -3.69 7.71
N PRO A 50 -0.63 -4.46 8.33
CA PRO A 50 -1.79 -4.99 7.63
C PRO A 50 -2.63 -3.89 7.00
N ALA A 51 -3.05 -4.13 5.77
CA ALA A 51 -3.74 -3.16 4.96
C ALA A 51 -4.77 -3.81 4.02
N SER A 52 -5.68 -3.00 3.51
CA SER A 52 -6.65 -3.36 2.49
C SER A 52 -6.67 -2.32 1.37
N VAL A 53 -6.93 -2.78 0.15
CA VAL A 53 -7.13 -1.88 -1.00
C VAL A 53 -8.56 -1.34 -0.94
N GLN A 54 -8.71 -0.01 -0.86
CA GLN A 54 -10.02 0.66 -0.93
C GLN A 54 -10.42 0.96 -2.38
N GLY A 55 -9.45 1.07 -3.28
CA GLY A 55 -9.67 1.29 -4.69
C GLY A 55 -8.36 1.42 -5.45
N GLU A 56 -8.40 1.08 -6.73
CA GLU A 56 -7.34 1.34 -7.68
C GLU A 56 -7.68 2.65 -8.40
N GLY A 57 -6.72 3.59 -8.44
CA GLY A 57 -6.81 4.77 -9.29
C GLY A 57 -6.48 4.42 -10.74
N GLU A 58 -6.39 5.43 -11.61
CA GLU A 58 -5.89 5.18 -12.96
C GLU A 58 -4.41 4.78 -12.93
N GLY A 59 -4.07 3.68 -13.61
CA GLY A 59 -2.69 3.21 -13.77
C GLY A 59 -2.11 2.51 -12.54
N LEU A 60 -1.10 3.13 -11.92
CA LEU A 60 -0.28 2.53 -10.85
C LEU A 60 -0.66 3.04 -9.44
N ASP A 61 -1.69 3.88 -9.35
CA ASP A 61 -2.10 4.52 -8.10
C ASP A 61 -3.04 3.62 -7.28
N LEU A 62 -2.75 3.46 -5.99
CA LEU A 62 -3.48 2.61 -5.05
C LEU A 62 -3.95 3.45 -3.86
N ARG A 63 -5.21 3.30 -3.48
CA ARG A 63 -5.74 3.82 -2.22
C ARG A 63 -5.83 2.69 -1.21
N ILE A 64 -5.06 2.80 -0.14
CA ILE A 64 -4.89 1.78 0.88
C ILE A 64 -5.50 2.26 2.19
N GLU A 65 -6.19 1.36 2.89
CA GLU A 65 -6.55 1.51 4.29
C GLU A 65 -5.66 0.65 5.17
N LEU A 66 -4.95 1.28 6.10
CA LEU A 66 -4.19 0.62 7.14
C LEU A 66 -5.14 0.16 8.25
N ALA A 67 -4.94 -1.10 8.68
CA ALA A 67 -5.55 -1.60 9.91
C ALA A 67 -5.08 -0.77 11.11
N LYS A 68 -5.96 -0.64 12.10
CA LYS A 68 -5.65 0.03 13.37
C LYS A 68 -4.66 -0.78 14.20
#